data_AF-A0A127SAL2-F1
#
_entry.id   AF-A0A127SAL2-F1
#
_cell.length_a   1.000
_cell.length_b   1.000
_cell.length_c   1.000
_cell.angle_alpha   90.00
_cell.angle_beta   90.00
_cell.angle_gamma   90.00
#
_symmetry.space_group_name_H-M   'P 1'
#
loop_
_entity.id
_entity.type
_entity.pdbx_description
1 polymer ?
#
loop_
_entity_poly.entity_id
_entity_poly.type
_entity_poly.pdbx_seq_one_letter_code
_entity_poly.pdbx_strand_id
1 'polypeptide(L)'
;MLEIYEKSVAELKNDMINLGMKVEQAVDNAWKALEQKDIELAQRIYDGDDVIDELVKNCMKKDLTISMMQGPVAADYRSLMATLKILSDLERIADHCADISHYVIHLEQTHHNVPLPQGIKEMYGVMASMVSDVIDFYKKRGTSSQASLMRDKDDIVDQAFNNLM
;
A
#
# COMPACT_ATOMS: atom_id res chain seq x y z
N MET A 1 -32.60 7.10 3.61
CA MET A 1 -31.98 5.78 3.39
C MET A 1 -30.87 5.88 2.35
N LEU A 2 -31.16 6.35 1.13
CA LEU A 2 -30.14 6.60 0.09
C LEU A 2 -29.04 7.60 0.52
N GLU A 3 -29.44 8.74 1.12
CA GLU A 3 -28.50 9.79 1.57
C GLU A 3 -27.52 9.31 2.67
N ILE A 4 -27.97 8.38 3.53
CA ILE A 4 -27.12 7.77 4.55
C ILE A 4 -26.10 6.82 3.90
N TYR A 5 -26.54 6.01 2.94
CA TYR A 5 -25.67 5.14 2.17
C TYR A 5 -24.60 5.93 1.39
N GLU A 6 -25.00 6.96 0.63
CA GLU A 6 -24.08 7.80 -0.13
C GLU A 6 -23.03 8.47 0.77
N LYS A 7 -23.47 8.98 1.93
CA LYS A 7 -22.57 9.55 2.93
C LYS A 7 -21.56 8.51 3.44
N SER A 8 -22.01 7.32 3.83
CA SER A 8 -21.12 6.27 4.33
C SER A 8 -20.11 5.80 3.29
N VAL A 9 -20.51 5.69 2.02
CA VAL A 9 -19.60 5.36 0.91
C VAL A 9 -18.59 6.49 0.68
N ALA A 10 -19.01 7.75 0.75
CA ALA A 10 -18.10 8.89 0.63
C ALA A 10 -17.07 8.94 1.77
N GLU A 11 -17.49 8.67 3.00
CA GLU A 11 -16.60 8.58 4.15
C GLU A 11 -15.60 7.43 4.00
N LEU A 12 -16.06 6.22 3.62
CA LEU A 12 -15.18 5.09 3.35
C LEU A 12 -14.15 5.42 2.25
N LYS A 13 -14.58 6.12 1.19
CA LYS A 13 -13.67 6.56 0.13
C LYS A 13 -12.58 7.50 0.66
N ASN A 14 -12.92 8.45 1.54
CA ASN A 14 -11.94 9.36 2.13
C ASN A 14 -10.96 8.62 3.05
N ASP A 15 -11.46 7.68 3.84
CA ASP A 15 -10.62 6.85 4.72
C ASP A 15 -9.63 6.01 3.90
N MET A 16 -10.10 5.41 2.79
CA MET A 16 -9.26 4.67 1.83
C MET A 16 -8.16 5.55 1.21
N ILE A 17 -8.48 6.80 0.85
CA ILE A 17 -7.48 7.72 0.29
C ILE A 17 -6.43 8.08 1.35
N ASN A 18 -6.86 8.33 2.59
CA ASN A 18 -5.96 8.60 3.70
C ASN A 18 -5.04 7.40 4.01
N LEU A 19 -5.59 6.19 4.02
CA LEU A 19 -4.81 4.96 4.16
C LEU A 19 -3.79 4.83 3.04
N GLY A 20 -4.20 5.01 1.78
CA GLY A 20 -3.29 4.97 0.63
C GLY A 20 -2.12 5.94 0.77
N MET A 21 -2.37 7.19 1.17
CA MET A 21 -1.30 8.18 1.38
C MET A 21 -0.32 7.76 2.49
N LYS A 22 -0.80 7.07 3.53
CA LYS A 22 0.07 6.56 4.60
C LYS A 22 0.94 5.40 4.12
N VAL A 23 0.38 4.50 3.33
CA VAL A 23 1.14 3.38 2.73
C VAL A 23 2.19 3.91 1.75
N GLU A 24 1.83 4.87 0.88
CA GLU A 24 2.77 5.54 -0.02
C GLU A 24 3.93 6.21 0.76
N GLN A 25 3.61 6.88 1.86
CA GLN A 25 4.61 7.49 2.74
C GLN A 25 5.51 6.44 3.42
N ALA A 26 4.96 5.28 3.81
CA ALA A 26 5.72 4.18 4.40
C ALA A 26 6.71 3.57 3.40
N VAL A 27 6.27 3.36 2.15
CA VAL A 27 7.14 2.91 1.04
C VAL A 27 8.29 3.90 0.82
N ASP A 28 7.99 5.19 0.67
CA ASP A 28 9.04 6.21 0.48
C ASP A 28 10.04 6.26 1.64
N ASN A 29 9.56 6.11 2.87
CA ASN A 29 10.42 6.14 4.05
C ASN A 29 11.23 4.86 4.21
N ALA A 30 10.68 3.69 3.87
CA ALA A 30 11.40 2.42 3.90
C ALA A 30 12.59 2.44 2.93
N TRP A 31 12.42 3.02 1.73
CA TRP A 31 13.55 3.25 0.82
C TRP A 31 14.61 4.16 1.43
N LYS A 32 14.21 5.31 2.01
CA LYS A 32 15.18 6.24 2.62
C LYS A 32 15.94 5.58 3.76
N ALA A 33 15.24 4.83 4.61
CA ALA A 33 15.83 4.09 5.72
C ALA A 33 16.86 3.07 5.21
N LEU A 34 16.52 2.33 4.15
CA LEU A 34 17.42 1.36 3.53
C LEU A 34 18.63 2.02 2.84
N GLU A 35 18.40 3.04 2.01
CA GLU A 35 19.45 3.73 1.23
C GLU A 35 20.45 4.45 2.14
N GLN A 36 19.96 5.07 3.21
CA GLN A 36 20.77 5.87 4.12
C GLN A 36 21.23 5.09 5.37
N LYS A 37 20.81 3.82 5.50
CA LYS A 37 21.04 3.00 6.69
C LYS A 37 20.56 3.68 7.98
N ASP A 38 19.43 4.39 7.88
CA ASP A 38 18.87 5.18 8.97
C ASP A 38 18.03 4.30 9.91
N ILE A 39 18.66 3.89 11.01
CA ILE A 39 18.05 3.06 12.06
C ILE A 39 16.88 3.79 12.73
N GLU A 40 16.98 5.10 12.94
CA GLU A 40 15.91 5.85 13.63
C GLU A 40 14.65 5.91 12.75
N LEU A 41 14.81 6.17 11.46
CA LEU A 41 13.70 6.16 10.52
C LEU A 41 13.10 4.75 10.40
N ALA A 42 13.95 3.72 10.29
CA ALA A 42 13.50 2.33 10.25
C ALA A 42 12.67 1.96 11.50
N GLN A 43 13.13 2.34 12.69
CA GLN A 43 12.41 2.08 13.93
C GLN A 43 11.04 2.76 13.95
N ARG A 44 10.95 4.01 13.48
CA ARG A 44 9.66 4.73 13.40
C ARG A 44 8.68 4.08 12.44
N ILE A 45 9.15 3.50 11.34
CA ILE A 45 8.29 2.77 10.39
C ILE A 45 7.77 1.49 11.04
N TYR A 46 8.68 0.70 11.63
CA TYR A 46 8.35 -0.56 12.29
C TYR A 46 7.35 -0.36 13.44
N ASP A 47 7.59 0.62 14.32
CA ASP A 47 6.68 0.93 15.44
C ASP A 47 5.37 1.60 14.98
N GLY A 48 5.38 2.20 13.79
CA GLY A 48 4.24 2.92 13.22
C GLY A 48 3.27 2.04 12.43
N ASP A 49 3.60 0.78 12.19
CA ASP A 49 2.84 -0.15 11.36
C ASP A 49 1.44 -0.43 11.93
N ASP A 50 1.34 -0.59 13.27
CA ASP A 50 0.08 -0.76 14.01
C ASP A 50 -0.97 0.33 13.68
N VAL A 51 -0.53 1.54 13.34
CA VAL A 51 -1.43 2.65 12.98
C VAL A 51 -2.08 2.42 11.61
N ILE A 52 -1.32 1.91 10.63
CA ILE A 52 -1.86 1.55 9.32
C ILE A 52 -2.83 0.37 9.49
N ASP A 53 -2.42 -0.58 10.32
CA ASP A 53 -3.16 -1.79 10.63
C ASP A 53 -4.55 -1.50 11.26
N GLU A 54 -4.61 -0.53 12.19
CA GLU A 54 -5.86 -0.03 12.75
C GLU A 54 -6.74 0.67 11.70
N LEU A 55 -6.16 1.46 10.81
CA LEU A 55 -6.89 2.13 9.73
C LEU A 55 -7.52 1.14 8.76
N VAL A 56 -6.80 0.06 8.42
CA VAL A 56 -7.30 -1.03 7.59
C VAL A 56 -8.50 -1.69 8.26
N LYS A 57 -8.37 -2.07 9.54
CA LYS A 57 -9.46 -2.67 10.33
C LYS A 57 -10.70 -1.77 10.37
N ASN A 58 -10.51 -0.47 10.57
CA ASN A 58 -11.59 0.51 10.58
C ASN A 58 -12.30 0.63 9.22
N CYS A 59 -11.54 0.67 8.11
CA CYS A 59 -12.10 0.70 6.76
C CYS A 59 -12.88 -0.59 6.45
N MET A 60 -12.32 -1.77 6.77
CA MET A 60 -12.99 -3.06 6.57
C MET A 60 -14.32 -3.13 7.35
N LYS A 61 -14.32 -2.67 8.60
CA LYS A 61 -15.54 -2.63 9.42
C LYS A 61 -16.61 -1.72 8.80
N LYS A 62 -16.22 -0.57 8.27
CA LYS A 62 -17.14 0.37 7.61
C LYS A 62 -17.71 -0.23 6.32
N ASP A 63 -16.88 -0.85 5.48
CA ASP A 63 -17.31 -1.54 4.26
C ASP A 63 -18.31 -2.67 4.54
N LEU A 64 -18.02 -3.52 5.53
CA LEU A 64 -18.92 -4.59 5.97
C LEU A 64 -20.25 -4.04 6.52
N THR A 65 -20.21 -2.94 7.28
CA THR A 65 -21.41 -2.29 7.82
C THR A 65 -22.29 -1.76 6.68
N ILE A 66 -21.70 -1.10 5.69
CA ILE A 66 -22.42 -0.63 4.49
C ILE A 66 -23.06 -1.81 3.75
N SER A 67 -22.27 -2.87 3.52
CA SER A 67 -22.71 -4.08 2.82
C SER A 67 -23.90 -4.76 3.51
N MET A 68 -23.85 -4.90 4.84
CA MET A 68 -24.88 -5.58 5.62
C MET A 68 -26.14 -4.73 5.84
N MET A 69 -25.99 -3.45 6.14
CA MET A 69 -27.12 -2.60 6.55
C MET A 69 -27.94 -2.07 5.39
N GLN A 70 -27.34 -1.90 4.20
CA GLN A 70 -27.99 -1.20 3.10
C GLN A 70 -28.39 -2.12 1.94
N GLY A 71 -27.97 -3.39 1.95
CA GLY A 71 -28.33 -4.40 0.94
C GLY A 71 -28.18 -3.89 -0.50
N PRO A 72 -26.98 -3.39 -0.89
CA PRO A 72 -26.79 -2.69 -2.15
C PRO A 72 -27.00 -3.62 -3.36
N VAL A 73 -27.34 -3.04 -4.51
CA VAL A 73 -27.49 -3.80 -5.77
C VAL A 73 -26.15 -4.38 -6.23
N ALA A 74 -26.18 -5.39 -7.12
CA ALA A 74 -25.01 -6.19 -7.47
C ALA A 74 -23.76 -5.39 -7.94
N ALA A 75 -23.95 -4.25 -8.63
CA ALA A 75 -22.84 -3.40 -9.07
C ALA A 75 -22.12 -2.70 -7.91
N ASP A 76 -22.89 -2.21 -6.94
CA ASP A 76 -22.39 -1.56 -5.74
C ASP A 76 -21.72 -2.58 -4.80
N TYR A 77 -22.30 -3.78 -4.68
CA TYR A 77 -21.71 -4.87 -3.91
C TYR A 77 -20.34 -5.29 -4.47
N ARG A 78 -20.19 -5.38 -5.80
CA ARG A 78 -18.88 -5.68 -6.43
C ARG A 78 -17.83 -4.64 -6.06
N SER A 79 -18.21 -3.37 -5.99
CA SER A 79 -17.30 -2.28 -5.62
C SER A 79 -16.84 -2.41 -4.17
N LEU A 80 -17.75 -2.71 -3.24
CA LEU A 80 -17.44 -2.95 -1.82
C LEU A 80 -16.51 -4.18 -1.65
N MET A 81 -16.79 -5.28 -2.34
CA MET A 81 -15.91 -6.45 -2.34
C MET A 81 -14.51 -6.15 -2.88
N ALA A 82 -14.40 -5.31 -3.92
CA ALA A 82 -13.11 -4.86 -4.43
C ALA A 82 -12.36 -4.00 -3.40
N THR A 83 -13.07 -3.13 -2.67
CA THR A 83 -12.49 -2.34 -1.57
C THR A 83 -11.86 -3.24 -0.51
N LEU A 84 -12.53 -4.33 -0.10
CA LEU A 84 -11.97 -5.27 0.88
C LEU A 84 -10.68 -5.94 0.40
N LYS A 85 -10.56 -6.22 -0.90
CA LYS A 85 -9.33 -6.77 -1.47
C LYS A 85 -8.20 -5.74 -1.49
N ILE A 86 -8.48 -4.54 -1.95
CA ILE A 86 -7.51 -3.44 -1.95
C ILE A 86 -7.02 -3.14 -0.53
N LEU A 87 -7.90 -3.18 0.47
CA LEU A 87 -7.54 -3.01 1.87
C LEU A 87 -6.53 -4.05 2.36
N SER A 88 -6.74 -5.31 2.00
CA SER A 88 -5.80 -6.39 2.33
C SER A 88 -4.47 -6.22 1.59
N ASP A 89 -4.48 -5.76 0.34
CA ASP A 89 -3.24 -5.56 -0.41
C ASP A 89 -2.44 -4.36 0.14
N LEU A 90 -3.10 -3.29 0.58
CA LEU A 90 -2.47 -2.12 1.19
C LEU A 90 -1.81 -2.44 2.55
N GLU A 91 -2.45 -3.28 3.37
CA GLU A 91 -1.87 -3.76 4.63
C GLU A 91 -0.59 -4.56 4.36
N ARG A 92 -0.62 -5.53 3.46
CA ARG A 92 0.58 -6.31 3.10
C ARG A 92 1.74 -5.46 2.57
N ILE A 93 1.46 -4.36 1.86
CA ILE A 93 2.51 -3.42 1.44
C ILE A 93 3.12 -2.71 2.65
N ALA A 94 2.31 -2.31 3.63
CA ALA A 94 2.78 -1.70 4.86
C ALA A 94 3.63 -2.67 5.69
N ASP A 95 3.17 -3.92 5.85
CA ASP A 95 3.93 -4.98 6.51
C ASP A 95 5.30 -5.17 5.86
N HIS A 96 5.38 -5.19 4.52
CA HIS A 96 6.65 -5.29 3.82
C HIS A 96 7.57 -4.07 4.05
N CYS A 97 7.01 -2.87 4.27
CA CYS A 97 7.79 -1.70 4.67
C CYS A 97 8.35 -1.86 6.10
N ALA A 98 7.55 -2.43 7.02
CA ALA A 98 8.00 -2.77 8.37
C ALA A 98 9.09 -3.85 8.34
N ASP A 99 8.95 -4.89 7.52
CA ASP A 99 9.96 -5.94 7.32
C ASP A 99 11.28 -5.37 6.79
N ILE A 100 11.24 -4.54 5.74
CA ILE A 100 12.43 -3.86 5.20
C ILE A 100 13.11 -3.06 6.32
N SER A 101 12.34 -2.32 7.10
CA SER A 101 12.85 -1.51 8.20
C SER A 101 13.48 -2.37 9.30
N HIS A 102 12.86 -3.50 9.64
CA HIS A 102 13.41 -4.47 10.57
C HIS A 102 14.75 -5.05 10.08
N TYR A 103 14.87 -5.34 8.78
CA TYR A 103 16.15 -5.76 8.19
C TYR A 103 17.22 -4.68 8.26
N VAL A 104 16.89 -3.41 8.03
CA VAL A 104 17.84 -2.28 8.18
C VAL A 104 18.38 -2.21 9.60
N ILE A 105 17.49 -2.25 10.60
CA ILE A 105 17.87 -2.24 12.02
C ILE A 105 18.81 -3.41 12.32
N HIS A 106 18.44 -4.62 11.87
CA HIS A 106 19.22 -5.82 12.11
C HIS A 106 20.62 -5.75 11.48
N LEU A 107 20.72 -5.37 10.20
CA LEU A 107 22.00 -5.30 9.48
C LEU A 107 22.97 -4.29 10.11
N GLU A 108 22.47 -3.12 10.53
CA GLU A 108 23.31 -2.09 11.12
C GLU A 108 23.72 -2.42 12.56
N GLN A 109 22.84 -3.01 13.37
CA GLN A 109 23.16 -3.46 14.73
C GLN A 109 24.17 -4.62 14.76
N THR A 110 24.15 -5.48 13.75
CA THR A 110 25.07 -6.61 13.60
C THR A 110 26.35 -6.24 12.85
N HIS A 111 26.47 -4.98 12.38
CA HIS A 111 27.58 -4.47 11.59
C HIS A 111 27.84 -5.26 10.30
N HIS A 112 26.78 -5.81 9.70
CA HIS A 112 26.85 -6.46 8.39
C HIS A 112 26.81 -5.40 7.28
N ASN A 113 27.99 -5.02 6.77
CA ASN A 113 28.08 -4.08 5.67
C ASN A 113 27.78 -4.77 4.32
N VAL A 114 26.50 -4.90 3.99
CA VAL A 114 26.04 -5.40 2.69
C VAL A 114 25.80 -4.20 1.77
N PRO A 115 26.50 -4.07 0.64
CA PRO A 115 26.22 -3.03 -0.34
C PRO A 115 24.88 -3.29 -1.01
N LEU A 116 24.18 -2.22 -1.37
CA LEU A 116 22.96 -2.34 -2.16
C LEU A 116 23.29 -2.92 -3.55
N PRO A 117 22.53 -3.94 -4.02
CA PRO A 117 22.67 -4.47 -5.37
C PRO A 117 22.53 -3.38 -6.44
N GLN A 118 23.31 -3.48 -7.52
CA GLN A 118 23.18 -2.56 -8.65
C GLN A 118 21.77 -2.70 -9.26
N GLY A 119 21.08 -1.59 -9.49
CA GLY A 119 19.73 -1.59 -10.09
C GLY A 119 18.57 -1.65 -9.08
N ILE A 120 18.84 -1.86 -7.79
CA ILE A 120 17.78 -1.96 -6.77
C ILE A 120 17.00 -0.65 -6.62
N LYS A 121 17.67 0.49 -6.80
CA LYS A 121 17.04 1.82 -6.71
C LYS A 121 16.01 2.04 -7.81
N GLU A 122 16.37 1.68 -9.03
CA GLU A 122 15.51 1.77 -10.20
C GLU A 122 14.31 0.83 -10.05
N MET A 123 14.56 -0.42 -9.62
CA MET A 123 13.50 -1.38 -9.32
C MET A 123 12.53 -0.84 -8.25
N TYR A 124 13.06 -0.33 -7.14
CA TYR A 124 12.26 0.24 -6.06
C TYR A 124 11.44 1.44 -6.53
N GLY A 125 12.02 2.32 -7.34
CA GLY A 125 11.32 3.48 -7.89
C GLY A 125 10.11 3.10 -8.76
N VAL A 126 10.23 2.04 -9.57
CA VAL A 126 9.08 1.52 -10.34
C VAL A 126 8.02 0.96 -9.40
N MET A 127 8.42 0.11 -8.44
CA MET A 127 7.51 -0.46 -7.44
C MET A 127 6.75 0.61 -6.65
N ALA A 128 7.46 1.63 -6.12
CA ALA A 128 6.85 2.72 -5.39
C ALA A 128 5.84 3.50 -6.24
N SER A 129 6.15 3.71 -7.53
CA SER A 129 5.22 4.37 -8.45
C SER A 129 3.94 3.58 -8.71
N MET A 130 3.97 2.24 -8.60
CA MET A 130 2.77 1.40 -8.75
C MET A 130 1.76 1.67 -7.64
N VAL A 131 2.23 1.84 -6.40
CA VAL A 131 1.36 2.16 -5.25
C VAL A 131 0.65 3.50 -5.46
N SER A 132 1.42 4.54 -5.83
CA SER A 132 0.87 5.87 -6.10
C SER A 132 -0.16 5.85 -7.24
N ASP A 133 0.14 5.18 -8.35
CA ASP A 133 -0.74 5.06 -9.50
C ASP A 133 -2.06 4.35 -9.16
N VAL A 134 -2.01 3.26 -8.39
CA VAL A 134 -3.22 2.51 -7.96
C VAL A 134 -4.12 3.37 -7.09
N ILE A 135 -3.56 4.13 -6.15
CA ILE A 135 -4.33 5.06 -5.29
C ILE A 135 -5.00 6.13 -6.17
N ASP A 136 -4.30 6.65 -7.16
CA ASP A 136 -4.83 7.62 -8.11
C ASP A 136 -5.93 7.04 -9.01
N PHE A 137 -5.82 5.77 -9.40
CA PHE A 137 -6.87 5.07 -10.13
C PHE A 137 -8.12 4.86 -9.28
N TYR A 138 -7.93 4.53 -8.00
CA TYR A 138 -9.02 4.39 -7.04
C TYR A 138 -9.77 5.72 -6.85
N LYS A 139 -9.06 6.84 -6.74
CA LYS A 139 -9.66 8.19 -6.63
C LYS A 139 -10.55 8.52 -7.83
N LYS A 140 -10.05 8.25 -9.05
CA LYS A 140 -10.63 8.70 -10.34
C LYS A 140 -11.63 7.71 -10.97
N ARG A 141 -11.87 6.54 -10.38
CA ARG A 141 -12.60 5.40 -11.00
C ARG A 141 -11.99 5.07 -12.37
N GLY A 142 -10.79 4.51 -12.31
CA GLY A 142 -9.95 4.27 -13.48
C GLY A 142 -10.58 3.47 -14.63
N THR A 143 -9.89 3.45 -15.76
CA THR A 143 -10.27 2.79 -17.02
C THR A 143 -9.45 1.51 -17.23
N SER A 144 -9.84 0.66 -18.18
CA SER A 144 -9.13 -0.60 -18.49
C SER A 144 -7.65 -0.41 -18.88
N SER A 145 -7.29 0.71 -19.50
CA SER A 145 -5.89 1.01 -19.87
C SER A 145 -4.97 1.20 -18.67
N GLN A 146 -5.52 1.57 -17.51
CA GLN A 146 -4.76 1.77 -16.28
C GLN A 146 -4.40 0.44 -15.60
N ALA A 147 -5.24 -0.60 -15.73
CA ALA A 147 -4.89 -1.94 -15.27
C ALA A 147 -3.76 -2.57 -16.09
N SER A 148 -3.73 -2.34 -17.41
CA SER A 148 -2.60 -2.76 -18.26
C SER A 148 -1.29 -2.12 -17.86
N LEU A 149 -1.29 -0.83 -17.49
CA LEU A 149 -0.09 -0.15 -17.02
C LEU A 149 0.51 -0.82 -15.76
N MET A 150 -0.33 -1.26 -14.82
CA MET A 150 0.17 -1.95 -13.61
C MET A 150 0.82 -3.28 -13.94
N ARG A 151 0.24 -4.03 -14.87
CA ARG A 151 0.83 -5.29 -15.36
C ARG A 151 2.19 -5.05 -16.00
N ASP A 152 2.29 -4.05 -16.87
CA ASP A 152 3.56 -3.74 -17.56
C ASP A 152 4.65 -3.30 -16.57
N LYS A 153 4.27 -2.57 -15.50
CA LYS A 153 5.20 -2.18 -14.42
C LYS A 153 5.64 -3.38 -13.56
N ASP A 154 4.73 -4.30 -13.28
CA ASP A 154 5.03 -5.54 -12.55
C ASP A 154 6.06 -6.40 -13.31
N ASP A 155 5.86 -6.58 -14.62
CA ASP A 155 6.82 -7.28 -15.49
C ASP A 155 8.22 -6.63 -15.47
N ILE A 156 8.29 -5.29 -15.37
CA ILE A 156 9.56 -4.54 -15.24
C ILE A 156 10.21 -4.82 -13.89
N VAL A 157 9.44 -4.80 -12.79
CA VAL A 157 9.97 -5.09 -11.44
C VAL A 157 10.47 -6.53 -11.36
N ASP A 158 9.72 -7.49 -11.88
CA ASP A 158 10.10 -8.91 -11.94
C ASP A 158 11.39 -9.12 -12.75
N GLN A 159 11.49 -8.48 -13.92
CA GLN A 159 12.71 -8.56 -14.73
C GLN A 159 13.90 -7.92 -14.00
N ALA A 160 13.70 -6.78 -13.35
CA ALA A 160 14.75 -6.12 -12.58
C ALA A 160 15.21 -7.00 -11.41
N PHE A 161 14.28 -7.61 -10.68
CA PHE A 161 14.57 -8.53 -9.58
C PHE A 161 15.39 -9.74 -10.02
N ASN A 162 15.02 -10.36 -11.16
CA ASN A 162 15.77 -11.48 -11.72
C ASN A 162 17.21 -11.12 -12.12
N ASN A 163 17.49 -9.84 -12.42
CA ASN A 163 18.83 -9.37 -12.72
C ASN A 163 19.66 -9.01 -11.47
N LEU A 164 19.04 -8.95 -10.28
CA LEU A 164 19.75 -8.73 -9.01
C LEU A 164 20.38 -10.01 -8.46
N MET A 165 19.87 -11.18 -8.87
CA MET A 165 20.36 -12.51 -8.51
C MET A 165 21.46 -12.99 -9.46
#